data_AF-A0A961VGE3-F1
#
_entry.id   AF-A0A961VGE3-F1
#
_cell.length_a   1.000
_cell.length_b   1.000
_cell.length_c   1.000
_cell.angle_alpha   90.00
_cell.angle_beta   90.00
_cell.angle_gamma   90.00
#
_symmetry.space_group_name_H-M   'P 1'
#
loop_
_entity.id
_entity.type
_entity.pdbx_description
1 polymer ?
#
loop_
_entity_poly.entity_id
_entity_poly.type
_entity_poly.pdbx_seq_one_letter_code
_entity_poly.pdbx_strand_id
1 'polypeptide(L)'
;MASMTPEDAAAAAQAAADTAKSAAQTAGEAATAAQGFADQAADAIGGAVHAATGGAIDPFVFRLAIFVLAIFVGYYVVWSVTPALHTPLMSVTNAISSVIVVGALLAVGVSVADAVSGGSTLSKVFGFLALILASVNIFGGFLVTQRMLAMYKKKEKA
;
A
#
# COMPACT_ATOMS: atom_id res chain seq x y z
N MET A 1 17.68 24.22 -38.14
CA MET A 1 16.68 24.16 -37.05
C MET A 1 15.52 23.29 -37.51
N ALA A 2 15.64 21.97 -37.37
CA ALA A 2 14.58 21.05 -37.78
C ALA A 2 13.43 21.15 -36.77
N SER A 3 12.35 21.79 -37.19
CA SER A 3 11.10 21.88 -36.45
C SER A 3 10.51 20.48 -36.34
N MET A 4 10.47 19.91 -35.13
CA MET A 4 9.60 18.77 -34.84
C MET A 4 8.18 19.16 -35.24
N THR A 5 7.55 18.34 -36.07
CA THR A 5 6.19 18.61 -36.54
C THR A 5 5.19 18.32 -35.42
N PRO A 6 4.01 18.97 -35.40
CA PRO A 6 2.95 18.68 -34.45
C PRO A 6 2.52 17.20 -34.43
N GLU A 7 2.72 16.48 -35.54
CA GLU A 7 2.45 15.03 -35.66
C GLU A 7 3.44 14.18 -34.86
N ASP A 8 4.74 14.52 -34.85
CA ASP A 8 5.75 13.79 -34.06
C ASP A 8 5.51 13.93 -32.55
N ALA A 9 5.02 15.11 -32.12
CA ALA A 9 4.64 15.37 -30.73
C ALA A 9 3.36 14.64 -30.31
N ALA A 10 2.38 14.52 -31.22
CA ALA A 10 1.16 13.75 -30.99
C ALA A 10 1.43 12.23 -30.94
N ALA A 11 2.30 11.73 -31.81
CA ALA A 11 2.73 10.34 -31.81
C ALA A 11 3.49 9.95 -30.53
N ALA A 12 4.36 10.85 -30.03
CA ALA A 12 5.05 10.65 -28.76
C ALA A 12 4.08 10.63 -27.56
N ALA A 13 3.03 11.46 -27.58
CA ALA A 13 2.00 11.47 -26.55
C ALA A 13 1.14 10.19 -26.55
N GLN A 14 0.83 9.65 -27.74
CA GLN A 14 0.13 8.37 -27.88
C GLN A 14 0.99 7.19 -27.40
N ALA A 15 2.28 7.15 -27.75
CA ALA A 15 3.19 6.10 -27.29
C ALA A 15 3.36 6.11 -25.76
N ALA A 16 3.38 7.29 -25.14
CA ALA A 16 3.39 7.42 -23.68
C ALA A 16 2.07 6.94 -23.03
N ALA A 17 0.93 7.23 -23.68
CA ALA A 17 -0.39 6.76 -23.22
C ALA A 17 -0.53 5.23 -23.30
N ASP A 18 -0.01 4.60 -24.37
CA ASP A 18 -0.03 3.15 -24.56
C ASP A 18 0.87 2.42 -23.56
N THR A 19 2.05 2.98 -23.28
CA THR A 19 2.97 2.45 -22.25
C THR A 19 2.37 2.54 -20.86
N ALA A 20 1.68 3.64 -20.54
CA ALA A 20 0.95 3.80 -19.28
C ALA A 20 -0.22 2.80 -19.17
N LYS A 21 -0.87 2.48 -20.29
CA LYS A 21 -1.98 1.52 -20.34
C LYS A 21 -1.51 0.09 -20.07
N SER A 22 -0.38 -0.32 -20.65
CA SER A 22 0.17 -1.67 -20.43
C SER A 22 0.69 -1.84 -19.00
N ALA A 23 1.33 -0.81 -18.42
CA ALA A 23 1.77 -0.81 -17.03
C ALA A 23 0.59 -0.83 -16.03
N ALA A 24 -0.53 -0.19 -16.37
CA ALA A 24 -1.75 -0.24 -15.56
C ALA A 24 -2.43 -1.62 -15.61
N GLN A 25 -2.35 -2.32 -16.75
CA GLN A 25 -2.95 -3.63 -16.93
C GLN A 25 -2.20 -4.72 -16.12
N THR A 26 -0.87 -4.68 -16.12
CA THR A 26 -0.05 -5.60 -15.30
C THR A 26 -0.23 -5.35 -13.80
N ALA A 27 -0.43 -4.09 -13.40
CA ALA A 27 -0.75 -3.74 -12.03
C ALA A 27 -2.16 -4.20 -11.60
N GLY A 28 -3.14 -4.19 -12.51
CA GLY A 28 -4.51 -4.65 -12.25
C GLY A 28 -4.59 -6.16 -12.01
N GLU A 29 -3.85 -6.95 -12.78
CA GLU A 29 -3.75 -8.41 -12.57
C GLU A 29 -3.09 -8.72 -11.22
N ALA A 30 -2.01 -8.01 -10.88
CA ALA A 30 -1.34 -8.16 -9.59
C ALA A 30 -2.23 -7.74 -8.40
N ALA A 31 -3.03 -6.67 -8.54
CA ALA A 31 -3.95 -6.22 -7.51
C ALA A 31 -5.11 -7.20 -7.29
N THR A 32 -5.65 -7.77 -8.37
CA THR A 32 -6.73 -8.78 -8.28
C THR A 32 -6.21 -10.07 -7.64
N ALA A 33 -4.98 -10.48 -7.98
CA ALA A 33 -4.33 -11.61 -7.32
C ALA A 33 -4.10 -11.32 -5.83
N ALA A 34 -3.57 -10.16 -5.48
CA ALA A 34 -3.31 -9.76 -4.09
C ALA A 34 -4.61 -9.68 -3.26
N GLN A 35 -5.69 -9.17 -3.84
CA GLN A 35 -6.98 -9.08 -3.18
C GLN A 35 -7.61 -10.47 -2.99
N GLY A 36 -7.52 -11.35 -4.00
CA GLY A 36 -7.94 -12.74 -3.87
C GLY A 36 -7.20 -13.49 -2.76
N PHE A 37 -5.89 -13.27 -2.59
CA PHE A 37 -5.13 -13.86 -1.48
C PHE A 37 -5.52 -13.26 -0.12
N ALA A 38 -5.74 -11.95 -0.03
CA ALA A 38 -6.13 -11.28 1.19
C ALA A 38 -7.55 -11.71 1.65
N ASP A 39 -8.49 -11.76 0.72
CA ASP A 39 -9.87 -12.18 0.97
C ASP A 39 -9.92 -13.68 1.31
N GLN A 40 -9.17 -14.52 0.60
CA GLN A 40 -9.08 -15.95 0.91
C GLN A 40 -8.44 -16.22 2.28
N ALA A 41 -7.42 -15.47 2.67
CA ALA A 41 -6.83 -15.58 4.01
C ALA A 41 -7.80 -15.09 5.09
N ALA A 42 -8.49 -13.97 4.85
CA ALA A 42 -9.47 -13.42 5.78
C ALA A 42 -10.67 -14.34 5.95
N ASP A 43 -11.17 -14.95 4.88
CA ASP A 43 -12.29 -15.89 4.89
C ASP A 43 -11.88 -17.27 5.44
N ALA A 44 -10.64 -17.72 5.24
CA ALA A 44 -10.15 -18.95 5.84
C ALA A 44 -10.00 -18.81 7.37
N ILE A 45 -9.44 -17.70 7.84
CA ILE A 45 -9.30 -17.42 9.28
C ILE A 45 -10.68 -17.13 9.88
N GLY A 46 -11.49 -16.30 9.21
CA GLY A 46 -12.85 -15.97 9.62
C GLY A 46 -13.73 -17.22 9.67
N GLY A 47 -13.70 -18.05 8.63
CA GLY A 47 -14.45 -19.30 8.53
C GLY A 47 -13.99 -20.36 9.53
N ALA A 48 -12.70 -20.51 9.79
CA ALA A 48 -12.19 -21.43 10.81
C ALA A 48 -12.64 -21.03 12.22
N VAL A 49 -12.59 -19.73 12.53
CA VAL A 49 -13.06 -19.21 13.83
C VAL A 49 -14.59 -19.24 13.91
N HIS A 50 -15.30 -18.95 12.82
CA HIS A 50 -16.77 -19.00 12.75
C HIS A 50 -17.28 -20.44 12.88
N ALA A 51 -16.60 -21.41 12.27
CA ALA A 51 -16.89 -22.84 12.46
C ALA A 51 -16.57 -23.31 13.88
N ALA A 52 -15.45 -22.86 14.47
CA ALA A 52 -15.09 -23.16 15.85
C ALA A 52 -16.05 -22.53 16.88
N THR A 53 -16.76 -21.46 16.51
CA THR A 53 -17.72 -20.74 17.36
C THR A 53 -19.19 -21.03 17.01
N GLY A 54 -19.45 -21.97 16.10
CA GLY A 54 -20.81 -22.43 15.76
C GLY A 54 -21.65 -21.45 14.95
N GLY A 55 -21.03 -20.52 14.22
CA GLY A 55 -21.73 -19.57 13.35
C GLY A 55 -22.34 -18.35 14.07
N ALA A 56 -22.08 -18.18 15.37
CA ALA A 56 -22.74 -17.18 16.19
C ALA A 56 -22.15 -15.76 16.07
N ILE A 57 -21.00 -15.58 15.41
CA ILE A 57 -20.26 -14.31 15.41
C ILE A 57 -20.34 -13.65 14.03
N ASP A 58 -21.02 -12.50 13.97
CA ASP A 58 -21.12 -11.68 12.78
C ASP A 58 -19.71 -11.28 12.24
N PRO A 59 -19.44 -11.33 10.92
CA PRO A 59 -18.15 -10.95 10.34
C PRO A 59 -17.69 -9.54 10.71
N PHE A 60 -18.62 -8.60 10.92
CA PHE A 60 -18.31 -7.26 11.42
C PHE A 60 -17.79 -7.31 12.86
N VAL A 61 -18.47 -8.04 13.76
CA VAL A 61 -18.04 -8.21 15.15
C VAL A 61 -16.68 -8.90 15.21
N PHE A 62 -16.43 -9.86 14.32
CA PHE A 62 -15.13 -10.52 14.19
C PHE A 62 -14.03 -9.54 13.77
N ARG A 63 -14.24 -8.74 12.72
CA ARG A 63 -13.28 -7.71 12.27
C ARG A 63 -13.06 -6.63 13.33
N LEU A 64 -14.12 -6.25 14.06
CA LEU A 64 -14.06 -5.32 15.18
C LEU A 64 -13.23 -5.89 16.35
N ALA A 65 -13.38 -7.17 16.66
CA ALA A 65 -12.57 -7.83 17.67
C ALA A 65 -11.08 -7.83 17.31
N ILE A 66 -10.73 -8.14 16.05
CA ILE A 66 -9.35 -8.03 15.55
C ILE A 66 -8.84 -6.60 15.69
N PHE A 67 -9.64 -5.60 15.31
CA PHE A 67 -9.27 -4.19 15.43
C PHE A 67 -8.96 -3.79 16.88
N VAL A 68 -9.83 -4.15 17.84
CA VAL A 68 -9.62 -3.86 19.26
C VAL A 68 -8.38 -4.59 19.80
N LEU A 69 -8.20 -5.86 19.47
CA LEU A 69 -7.00 -6.62 19.85
C LEU A 69 -5.72 -5.99 19.28
N ALA A 70 -5.74 -5.52 18.03
CA ALA A 70 -4.61 -4.85 17.41
C ALA A 70 -4.22 -3.54 18.14
N ILE A 71 -5.19 -2.79 18.68
CA ILE A 71 -4.91 -1.60 19.51
C ILE A 71 -4.13 -1.99 20.78
N PHE A 72 -4.58 -3.03 21.48
CA PHE A 72 -3.88 -3.52 22.68
C PHE A 72 -2.45 -3.94 22.35
N VAL A 73 -2.26 -4.74 21.29
CA VAL A 73 -0.93 -5.15 20.84
C VAL A 73 -0.06 -3.93 20.52
N GLY A 74 -0.58 -2.97 19.77
CA GLY A 74 0.13 -1.73 19.43
C GLY A 74 0.58 -0.94 20.67
N TYR A 75 -0.30 -0.81 21.67
CA TYR A 75 0.00 -0.14 22.93
C TYR A 75 1.17 -0.82 23.67
N TYR A 76 1.10 -2.14 23.86
CA TYR A 76 2.16 -2.88 24.57
C TYR A 76 3.50 -2.86 23.81
N VAL A 77 3.47 -2.93 22.47
CA VAL A 77 4.67 -2.89 21.64
C VAL A 77 5.38 -1.54 21.76
N VAL A 78 4.66 -0.43 21.74
CA VAL A 78 5.26 0.91 21.86
C VAL A 78 5.71 1.20 23.29
N TRP A 79 4.99 0.71 24.31
CA TRP A 79 5.35 0.96 25.71
C TRP A 79 6.60 0.19 26.15
N SER A 80 6.93 -0.92 25.49
CA SER A 80 8.07 -1.79 25.84
C SER A 80 9.41 -1.34 25.23
N VAL A 81 9.53 -0.09 24.76
CA VAL A 81 10.73 0.43 24.11
C VAL A 81 11.58 1.30 25.03
N THR A 82 12.90 1.24 24.87
CA THR A 82 13.84 2.05 25.64
C THR A 82 13.70 3.54 25.27
N PRO A 83 13.75 4.50 26.23
CA PRO A 83 13.52 5.92 25.95
C PRO A 83 14.41 6.56 24.88
N ALA A 84 15.63 6.03 24.69
CA ALA A 84 16.55 6.48 23.63
C ALA A 84 16.04 6.17 22.21
N LEU A 85 15.03 5.30 22.07
CA LEU A 85 14.51 4.83 20.80
C LEU A 85 13.19 5.49 20.40
N HIS A 86 12.61 6.42 21.18
CA HIS A 86 11.36 7.10 20.78
C HIS A 86 11.49 7.84 19.44
N THR A 87 12.63 8.51 19.19
CA THR A 87 12.86 9.22 17.92
C THR A 87 13.03 8.26 16.73
N PRO A 88 13.85 7.19 16.81
CA PRO A 88 13.85 6.13 15.80
C PRO A 88 12.48 5.45 15.62
N LEU A 89 11.76 5.20 16.70
CA LEU A 89 10.45 4.55 16.68
C LEU A 89 9.41 5.40 15.96
N MET A 90 9.46 6.73 16.15
CA MET A 90 8.63 7.66 15.40
C MET A 90 8.85 7.49 13.88
N SER A 91 10.11 7.37 13.46
CA SER A 91 10.45 7.12 12.04
C SER A 91 9.95 5.76 11.53
N VAL A 92 10.05 4.71 12.35
CA VAL A 92 9.52 3.38 12.02
C VAL A 92 8.00 3.40 11.92
N THR A 93 7.29 4.07 12.82
CA THR A 93 5.82 4.18 12.73
C THR A 93 5.37 4.93 11.49
N ASN A 94 6.15 5.91 11.00
CA ASN A 94 5.90 6.56 9.72
C ASN A 94 6.04 5.58 8.55
N ALA A 95 7.07 4.72 8.57
CA ALA A 95 7.22 3.67 7.56
C ALA A 95 6.08 2.64 7.61
N ILE A 96 5.67 2.19 8.80
CA ILE A 96 4.56 1.24 8.99
C ILE A 96 3.22 1.83 8.50
N SER A 97 3.00 3.13 8.69
CA SER A 97 1.80 3.82 8.19
C SER A 97 1.64 3.74 6.67
N SER A 98 2.70 3.38 5.94
CA SER A 98 2.67 3.18 4.50
C SER A 98 1.92 1.93 4.03
N VAL A 99 1.27 1.18 4.93
CA VAL A 99 0.29 0.11 4.59
C VAL A 99 -0.81 0.60 3.63
N ILE A 100 -1.04 1.91 3.57
CA ILE A 100 -1.92 2.59 2.60
C ILE A 100 -1.60 2.21 1.15
N VAL A 101 -0.37 1.79 0.83
CA VAL A 101 0.01 1.29 -0.50
C VAL A 101 -0.87 0.12 -0.95
N VAL A 102 -1.33 -0.74 -0.04
CA VAL A 102 -2.26 -1.83 -0.35
C VAL A 102 -3.56 -1.24 -0.89
N GLY A 103 -4.14 -0.25 -0.19
CA GLY A 103 -5.35 0.44 -0.64
C GLY A 103 -5.16 1.19 -1.97
N ALA A 104 -3.99 1.79 -2.21
CA ALA A 104 -3.68 2.45 -3.47
C ALA A 104 -3.60 1.46 -4.64
N LEU A 105 -2.99 0.28 -4.44
CA LEU A 105 -2.95 -0.79 -5.43
C LEU A 105 -4.35 -1.32 -5.74
N LEU A 106 -5.21 -1.47 -4.73
CA LEU A 106 -6.60 -1.84 -4.95
C LEU A 106 -7.39 -0.76 -5.70
N ALA A 107 -7.21 0.52 -5.36
CA ALA A 107 -7.90 1.63 -6.03
C ALA A 107 -7.51 1.73 -7.52
N VAL A 108 -6.22 1.56 -7.83
CA VAL A 108 -5.74 1.47 -9.21
C VAL A 108 -6.31 0.21 -9.88
N GLY A 109 -6.24 -0.96 -9.23
CA GLY A 109 -6.75 -2.23 -9.75
C GLY A 109 -8.26 -2.23 -10.05
N VAL A 110 -9.08 -1.71 -9.14
CA VAL A 110 -10.55 -1.61 -9.29
C VAL A 110 -10.93 -0.63 -10.40
N SER A 111 -10.20 0.49 -10.54
CA SER A 111 -10.43 1.44 -11.63
C SER A 111 -10.13 0.89 -13.03
N VAL A 112 -9.37 -0.21 -13.12
CA VAL A 112 -9.13 -0.96 -14.37
C VAL A 112 -10.26 -1.96 -14.64
N ALA A 113 -10.86 -2.59 -13.61
CA ALA A 113 -12.02 -3.48 -13.78
C ALA A 113 -13.27 -2.74 -14.29
N ASP A 114 -13.51 -1.51 -13.82
CA ASP A 114 -14.59 -0.64 -14.31
C ASP A 114 -14.33 -0.07 -15.72
N ALA A 115 -13.19 -0.37 -16.35
CA ALA A 115 -12.93 0.03 -17.74
C ALA A 115 -13.80 -0.75 -18.75
N VAL A 116 -14.39 -1.88 -18.35
CA VAL A 116 -15.35 -2.64 -19.18
C VAL A 116 -16.75 -1.99 -19.15
N SER A 117 -17.04 -1.12 -18.17
CA SER A 117 -18.36 -0.52 -17.91
C SER A 117 -18.41 1.01 -17.93
N GLY A 118 -17.32 1.71 -18.26
CA GLY A 118 -17.29 3.18 -18.39
C GLY A 118 -16.91 3.95 -17.12
N GLY A 119 -16.12 3.34 -16.22
CA GLY A 119 -15.65 3.96 -14.98
C GLY A 119 -14.87 5.27 -15.16
N SER A 120 -15.22 6.25 -14.33
CA SER A 120 -14.73 7.64 -14.32
C SER A 120 -13.20 7.74 -14.33
N THR A 121 -12.64 8.44 -15.32
CA THR A 121 -11.21 8.81 -15.46
C THR A 121 -10.61 9.37 -14.16
N LEU A 122 -11.43 9.97 -13.30
CA LEU A 122 -11.01 10.50 -12.01
C LEU A 122 -10.44 9.42 -11.07
N SER A 123 -11.08 8.24 -10.96
CA SER A 123 -10.62 7.19 -10.05
C SER A 123 -9.23 6.68 -10.40
N LYS A 124 -8.90 6.61 -11.70
CA LYS A 124 -7.58 6.23 -12.21
C LYS A 124 -6.52 7.27 -11.84
N VAL A 125 -6.83 8.55 -12.04
CA VAL A 125 -5.93 9.67 -11.71
C VAL A 125 -5.66 9.69 -10.21
N PHE A 126 -6.71 9.56 -9.37
CA PHE A 126 -6.55 9.53 -7.92
C PHE A 126 -5.82 8.29 -7.42
N GLY A 127 -6.09 7.10 -7.99
CA GLY A 127 -5.35 5.87 -7.64
C GLY A 127 -3.87 5.97 -8.00
N PHE A 128 -3.55 6.48 -9.18
CA PHE A 128 -2.17 6.70 -9.62
C PHE A 128 -1.44 7.71 -8.71
N LEU A 129 -2.09 8.82 -8.38
CA LEU A 129 -1.54 9.82 -7.47
C LEU A 129 -1.35 9.24 -6.06
N ALA A 130 -2.31 8.44 -5.58
CA ALA A 130 -2.21 7.75 -4.30
C ALA A 130 -1.03 6.77 -4.27
N LEU A 131 -0.75 6.06 -5.36
CA LEU A 131 0.38 5.14 -5.47
C LEU A 131 1.74 5.88 -5.43
N ILE A 132 1.85 7.02 -6.12
CA ILE A 132 3.04 7.88 -6.07
C ILE A 132 3.27 8.38 -4.64
N LEU A 133 2.24 8.93 -4.00
CA LEU A 133 2.33 9.45 -2.63
C LEU A 133 2.67 8.35 -1.61
N ALA A 134 2.06 7.16 -1.76
CA ALA A 134 2.39 6.01 -0.92
C ALA A 134 3.86 5.59 -1.09
N SER A 135 4.36 5.56 -2.33
CA SER A 135 5.76 5.22 -2.62
C SER A 135 6.74 6.19 -1.97
N VAL A 136 6.46 7.50 -2.04
CA VAL A 136 7.29 8.52 -1.37
C VAL A 136 7.32 8.30 0.15
N ASN A 137 6.19 7.95 0.77
CA ASN A 137 6.13 7.68 2.21
C ASN A 137 6.95 6.42 2.59
N ILE A 138 6.87 5.35 1.79
CA ILE A 138 7.66 4.13 1.97
C ILE A 138 9.16 4.46 1.91
N PHE A 139 9.62 5.00 0.78
CA PHE A 139 11.05 5.22 0.57
C PHE A 139 11.61 6.32 1.48
N GLY A 140 10.86 7.39 1.70
CA GLY A 140 11.23 8.47 2.63
C GLY A 140 11.32 7.98 4.08
N GLY A 141 10.32 7.23 4.54
CA GLY A 141 10.29 6.65 5.88
C GLY A 141 11.47 5.71 6.15
N PHE A 142 11.76 4.79 5.22
CA PHE A 142 12.86 3.84 5.40
C PHE A 142 14.25 4.49 5.29
N LEU A 143 14.46 5.44 4.37
CA LEU A 143 15.75 6.13 4.22
C LEU A 143 16.10 6.97 5.46
N VAL A 144 15.13 7.72 5.99
CA VAL A 144 15.33 8.52 7.21
C VAL A 144 15.58 7.62 8.41
N THR A 145 14.82 6.52 8.55
CA THR A 145 15.03 5.54 9.63
C THR A 145 16.43 4.94 9.58
N GLN A 146 16.90 4.53 8.40
CA GLN A 146 18.26 3.98 8.23
C GLN A 146 19.34 5.01 8.59
N ARG A 147 19.17 6.28 8.18
CA ARG A 147 20.09 7.36 8.55
C ARG A 147 20.09 7.60 10.06
N MET A 148 18.93 7.55 10.72
CA MET A 148 18.82 7.71 12.18
C MET A 148 19.47 6.55 12.94
N LEU A 149 19.24 5.31 12.51
CA LEU A 149 19.83 4.12 13.13
C LEU A 149 21.33 3.98 12.85
N ALA A 150 21.81 4.47 11.69
CA ALA A 150 23.24 4.48 11.37
C ALA A 150 24.05 5.38 12.33
N MET A 151 23.46 6.41 12.91
CA MET A 151 24.11 7.27 13.91
C MET A 151 24.32 6.58 15.27
N TYR A 152 23.63 5.46 15.53
CA TYR A 152 23.81 4.64 16.72
C TYR A 152 24.76 3.46 16.51
N LYS A 153 25.22 3.22 15.27
CA LYS A 153 26.27 2.21 15.01
C LYS A 153 27.62 2.74 15.50
N LYS A 154 28.24 2.01 16.41
CA LYS A 154 29.61 2.29 16.87
C LYS A 154 30.54 2.23 15.66
N LYS A 155 31.35 3.28 15.46
CA LYS A 155 32.37 3.34 14.40
C LYS A 155 33.20 2.06 14.46
N GLU A 156 33.20 1.27 13.39
CA GLU A 156 34.11 0.14 13.25
C GLU A 156 35.52 0.72 13.38
N LYS A 157 36.29 0.27 14.38
CA LYS A 157 37.68 0.69 14.54
C LYS A 157 38.46 0.05 13.39
N ALA A 158 38.69 0.83 12.33
CA ALA A 158 39.77 0.59 11.39
C ALA A 158 41.11 0.93 12.06
#